data_AF-A0A4R1ZGX1-F1
#
_entry.id   AF-A0A4R1ZGX1-F1
#
_cell.length_a   1.000
_cell.length_b   1.000
_cell.length_c   1.000
_cell.angle_alpha   90.00
_cell.angle_beta   90.00
_cell.angle_gamma   90.00
#
_symmetry.space_group_name_H-M   'P 1'
#
loop_
_entity.id
_entity.type
_entity.pdbx_description
1 polymer ?
#
loop_
_entity_poly.entity_id
_entity_poly.type
_entity_poly.pdbx_seq_one_letter_code
_entity_poly.pdbx_strand_id
1 'polypeptide(L)' 'MSGEWPSHKQVEASKAQSLADRTGKGKQQASQKQSEADAAAVPKHGL' A
#
# COMPACT_ATOMS: atom_id res chain seq x y z
N MET A 1 5.92 -18.81 -7.41
CA MET A 1 5.48 -17.42 -7.17
C MET A 1 6.66 -16.53 -7.52
N SER A 2 6.56 -15.71 -8.58
CA SER A 2 7.63 -14.79 -8.93
C SER A 2 7.84 -13.83 -7.76
N GLY A 3 9.02 -13.87 -7.14
CA GLY A 3 9.40 -13.00 -6.03
C GLY A 3 9.65 -11.59 -6.52
N GLU A 4 8.61 -10.90 -6.96
CA GLU A 4 8.71 -9.48 -7.28
C GLU A 4 8.80 -8.69 -5.98
N TRP A 5 9.82 -7.85 -5.90
CA TRP A 5 10.00 -6.96 -4.76
C TRP A 5 8.83 -5.98 -4.69
N PRO A 6 8.30 -5.69 -3.49
CA PRO A 6 7.22 -4.74 -3.33
C PRO A 6 7.66 -3.37 -3.88
N SER A 7 6.76 -2.75 -4.63
CA SER A 7 6.98 -1.39 -5.14
C SER A 7 7.17 -0.40 -3.99
N HIS A 8 7.81 0.73 -4.27
CA HIS A 8 8.01 1.80 -3.28
C HIS A 8 6.68 2.22 -2.60
N LYS A 9 5.60 2.27 -3.37
CA LYS A 9 4.25 2.59 -2.87
C LYS A 9 3.72 1.55 -1.89
N GLN A 10 3.92 0.26 -2.17
CA GLN A 10 3.52 -0.83 -1.26
C GLN A 10 4.32 -0.80 0.04
N VAL A 11 5.62 -0.48 -0.02
CA VAL A 11 6.47 -0.32 1.17
C VAL A 11 6.01 0.85 2.02
N GLU A 12 5.68 1.99 1.41
CA GLU A 12 5.17 3.16 2.13
C GLU A 12 3.80 2.93 2.75
N ALA A 13 2.90 2.26 2.04
CA ALA A 13 1.60 1.85 2.56
C ALA A 13 1.75 0.92 3.77
N SER A 14 2.64 -0.06 3.68
CA SER A 14 2.92 -1.02 4.76
C SER A 14 3.50 -0.34 6.01
N LYS A 15 4.40 0.63 5.83
CA LYS A 15 4.94 1.45 6.94
C LYS A 15 3.85 2.29 7.60
N ALA A 16 3.00 2.93 6.81
CA ALA A 16 1.90 3.76 7.33
C ALA A 16 0.88 2.91 8.10
N GLN A 17 0.53 1.73 7.59
CA GLN A 17 -0.36 0.81 8.27
C GLN A 17 0.26 0.29 9.58
N SER A 18 1.53 -0.12 9.56
CA SER A 18 2.22 -0.55 10.78
C SER A 18 2.23 0.54 11.87
N LEU A 19 2.39 1.81 11.48
CA LEU A 19 2.31 2.93 12.42
C LEU A 19 0.88 3.15 12.94
N ALA A 20 -0.11 3.03 12.07
CA ALA A 20 -1.52 3.17 12.43
C ALA A 20 -2.01 2.04 13.34
N ASP A 21 -1.52 0.81 13.15
CA ASP A 21 -1.85 -0.34 13.99
C ASP A 21 -1.19 -0.21 15.37
N ARG A 22 0.05 0.28 15.43
CA ARG A 22 0.76 0.46 16.70
C ARG A 22 0.24 1.62 17.54
N THR A 23 -0.21 2.71 16.90
CA THR A 23 -0.53 3.97 17.60
C THR A 23 -2.01 4.34 17.56
N GLY A 24 -2.80 3.68 16.71
CA GLY A 24 -4.19 4.04 16.42
C GLY A 24 -4.37 5.31 15.59
N LYS A 25 -3.28 6.05 15.29
CA LYS A 25 -3.32 7.35 14.59
C LYS A 25 -3.04 7.18 13.10
N GLY A 26 -3.64 8.04 12.26
CA GLY A 26 -3.33 8.06 10.83
C GLY A 26 -3.94 6.92 10.00
N LYS A 27 -4.96 6.22 10.52
CA LYS A 27 -5.67 5.14 9.81
C LYS A 27 -6.21 5.57 8.43
N GLN A 28 -6.73 6.79 8.33
CA GLN A 28 -7.20 7.33 7.05
C GLN A 28 -6.05 7.50 6.04
N GLN A 29 -4.90 8.02 6.47
CA GLN A 29 -3.72 8.16 5.61
C GLN A 29 -3.15 6.79 5.21
N ALA A 30 -3.12 5.81 6.12
CA ALA A 30 -2.71 4.45 5.81
C ALA A 30 -3.65 3.81 4.76
N SER A 31 -4.96 3.99 4.92
CA SER A 31 -5.97 3.51 3.97
C SER A 31 -5.82 4.15 2.60
N GLN A 32 -5.53 5.46 2.54
CA GLN A 32 -5.32 6.15 1.26
C GLN A 32 -4.05 5.66 0.54
N LYS A 33 -2.95 5.47 1.28
CA LYS A 33 -1.71 4.91 0.71
C LYS A 33 -1.86 3.46 0.23
N GLN A 34 -2.63 2.64 0.95
CA GLN A 34 -3.01 1.29 0.50
C GLN A 34 -3.77 1.37 -0.83
N SER A 35 -4.82 2.21 -0.91
CA SER A 35 -5.61 2.38 -2.13
C SER A 35 -4.78 2.87 -3.33
N GLU A 36 -3.83 3.78 -3.11
CA GLU A 36 -2.91 4.25 -4.16
C GLU A 36 -1.91 3.19 -4.60
N ALA A 37 -1.43 2.35 -3.67
CA ALA A 37 -0.55 1.24 -3.97
C ALA A 37 -1.28 0.17 -4.79
N ASP A 38 -2.51 -0.16 -4.39
CA ASP A 38 -3.36 -1.12 -5.11
C ASP A 38 -3.70 -0.60 -6.50
N ALA A 39 -4.14 0.65 -6.63
CA ALA A 39 -4.45 1.27 -7.92
C ALA A 39 -3.24 1.33 -8.87
N ALA A 40 -2.02 1.43 -8.32
CA ALA A 40 -0.79 1.36 -9.10
C ALA A 40 -0.38 -0.07 -9.46
N ALA A 41 -0.78 -1.06 -8.66
CA ALA A 41 -0.56 -2.48 -8.92
C ALA A 41 -1.59 -3.06 -9.90
N VAL A 42 -2.77 -2.45 -10.03
CA VAL A 42 -3.74 -2.84 -11.06
C VAL A 42 -3.17 -2.49 -12.45
N PRO A 43 -2.96 -3.48 -13.34
CA PRO A 43 -2.50 -3.21 -14.69
C PRO A 43 -3.53 -2.34 -15.43
N LYS A 44 -3.06 -1.24 -16.04
CA LYS A 44 -3.90 -0.26 -16.76
C LYS A 44 -4.44 -0.75 -18.11
N HIS A 45 -4.19 -1.99 -18.49
CA HIS A 45 -4.76 -2.58 -19.70
C HIS A 45 -5.49 -3.85 -19.30
N GLY A 46 -6.80 -3.86 -19.61
CA GLY A 46 -7.68 -5.00 -19.38
C GLY A 46 -7.27 -6.23 -20.19
N LEU A 47 -7.96 -7.32 -19.85
CA LEU A 47 -8.26 -8.50 -20.67
C LEU A 47 -7.66 -8.54 -22.08
#